data_AF-A0A973FZT0-F1
#
_entry.id   AF-A0A973FZT0-F1
#
_cell.length_a   1.000
_cell.length_b   1.000
_cell.length_c   1.000
_cell.angle_alpha   90.00
_cell.angle_beta   90.00
_cell.angle_gamma   90.00
#
_symmetry.space_group_name_H-M   'P 1'
#
loop_
_entity.id
_entity.type
_entity.pdbx_description
1 polymer ?
#
loop_
_entity_poly.entity_id
_entity_poly.type
_entity_poly.pdbx_seq_one_letter_code
_entity_poly.pdbx_strand_id
1 'polypeptide(L)'
;MADKITSRSEDYSQWYIDLVRSAKLADYSDVRGCMVIRPNGYAIWEKMQAALDRMFKETGHVNAYFPLFIPESFIAKEAEHIEGFAPECAVVTHGGGEELAEKLYVRPTSE
;
A
#
# COMPACT_ATOMS: atom_id res chain seq x y z
N MET A 1 -6.84 -31.67 -1.66
CA MET A 1 -6.83 -31.69 -3.14
C MET A 1 -6.09 -30.45 -3.57
N ALA A 2 -5.10 -30.54 -4.46
CA ALA A 2 -4.46 -29.34 -4.99
C ALA A 2 -5.53 -28.59 -5.78
N ASP A 3 -5.78 -27.32 -5.44
CA ASP A 3 -6.73 -26.50 -6.18
C ASP A 3 -6.27 -26.46 -7.65
N LYS A 4 -7.19 -26.77 -8.57
CA LYS A 4 -6.91 -26.77 -10.00
C LYS A 4 -6.62 -25.32 -10.41
N ILE A 5 -5.38 -25.03 -10.78
CA ILE A 5 -4.95 -23.72 -11.28
C ILE A 5 -5.45 -23.58 -12.73
N THR A 6 -6.15 -22.48 -13.02
CA THR A 6 -6.64 -22.13 -14.36
C THR A 6 -5.48 -21.95 -15.33
N SER A 7 -5.63 -22.32 -16.61
CA SER A 7 -4.56 -22.10 -17.59
C SER A 7 -4.38 -20.60 -17.85
N ARG A 8 -3.12 -20.15 -17.87
CA ARG A 8 -2.76 -18.76 -18.18
C ARG A 8 -3.31 -18.29 -19.54
N SER A 9 -3.39 -19.18 -20.53
CA SER A 9 -3.87 -18.85 -21.87
C SER A 9 -5.39 -18.79 -21.98
N GLU A 10 -6.11 -19.36 -21.01
CA GLU A 10 -7.58 -19.43 -20.98
C GLU A 10 -8.15 -18.22 -20.24
N ASP A 11 -7.65 -17.96 -19.03
CA ASP A 11 -8.01 -16.79 -18.23
C ASP A 11 -6.80 -16.36 -17.41
N TYR A 12 -6.15 -15.28 -17.84
CA TYR A 12 -4.97 -14.74 -17.17
C TYR A 12 -5.29 -14.20 -15.77
N SER A 13 -6.45 -13.54 -15.62
CA SER A 13 -6.86 -12.92 -14.36
C SER A 13 -7.11 -13.99 -13.31
N GLN A 14 -7.85 -15.04 -13.66
CA GLN A 14 -8.11 -16.16 -12.75
C GLN A 14 -6.84 -16.96 -12.47
N TRP A 15 -6.00 -17.22 -13.47
CA TRP A 15 -4.69 -17.87 -13.28
C TRP A 15 -3.82 -17.13 -12.26
N TYR A 16 -3.77 -15.78 -12.33
CA TYR A 16 -3.01 -14.98 -11.38
C TYR A 16 -3.55 -15.11 -9.95
N ILE A 17 -4.88 -15.02 -9.78
CA ILE A 17 -5.54 -15.19 -8.48
C ILE A 17 -5.30 -16.59 -7.93
N ASP A 18 -5.44 -17.63 -8.76
CA ASP A 18 -5.21 -19.02 -8.39
C ASP A 18 -3.78 -19.23 -7.91
N LEU A 19 -2.79 -18.64 -8.59
CA LEU A 19 -1.38 -18.71 -8.18
C LEU A 19 -1.13 -18.03 -6.84
N VAL A 20 -1.58 -16.78 -6.68
CA VAL A 20 -1.40 -16.00 -5.43
C VAL A 20 -1.98 -16.76 -4.25
N ARG A 21 -3.17 -17.37 -4.41
CA ARG A 21 -3.85 -18.12 -3.36
C ARG A 21 -3.21 -19.49 -3.11
N SER A 22 -2.93 -20.26 -4.17
CA SER A 22 -2.33 -21.60 -4.06
C SER A 22 -0.93 -21.56 -3.44
N ALA A 23 -0.14 -20.53 -3.79
CA ALA A 23 1.17 -20.28 -3.20
C ALA A 23 1.11 -19.62 -1.81
N LYS A 24 -0.10 -19.31 -1.32
CA LYS A 24 -0.35 -18.67 -0.03
C LYS A 24 0.42 -17.35 0.11
N LEU A 25 0.36 -16.49 -0.91
CA LEU A 25 1.05 -15.20 -0.91
C LEU A 25 0.19 -14.09 -0.28
N ALA A 26 -1.10 -14.04 -0.60
CA ALA A 26 -2.04 -13.07 -0.05
C ALA A 26 -3.46 -13.66 -0.01
N ASP A 27 -4.27 -13.16 0.92
CA ASP A 27 -5.70 -13.44 1.06
C ASP A 27 -6.51 -12.14 0.93
N TYR A 28 -7.79 -12.24 0.55
CA TYR A 28 -8.70 -11.10 0.54
C TYR A 28 -8.92 -10.54 1.95
N SER A 29 -9.11 -9.22 2.05
CA SER A 29 -9.60 -8.59 3.27
C SER A 29 -11.05 -8.14 3.09
N ASP A 30 -11.73 -7.82 4.20
CA ASP A 30 -13.09 -7.27 4.18
C ASP A 30 -13.14 -5.81 3.68
N VAL A 31 -11.97 -5.18 3.47
CA VAL A 31 -11.85 -3.81 2.95
C VAL A 31 -11.49 -3.89 1.45
N ARG A 32 -12.35 -3.31 0.60
CA ARG A 32 -12.12 -3.25 -0.84
C ARG A 32 -10.79 -2.57 -1.14
N GLY A 33 -9.98 -3.18 -2.02
CA GLY A 33 -8.66 -2.67 -2.39
C GLY A 33 -7.55 -3.05 -1.39
N CYS A 34 -7.88 -3.70 -0.27
CA CYS A 34 -6.92 -4.18 0.70
C CYS A 34 -6.84 -5.72 0.69
N MET A 35 -5.67 -6.24 1.04
CA MET A 35 -5.38 -7.67 1.13
C MET A 35 -4.54 -7.96 2.36
N VAL A 36 -4.69 -9.17 2.90
CA VAL A 36 -3.79 -9.70 3.93
C VAL A 36 -2.62 -10.35 3.22
N ILE A 37 -1.42 -9.79 3.37
CA ILE A 37 -0.20 -10.40 2.84
C ILE A 37 0.24 -11.50 3.80
N ARG A 38 0.30 -12.74 3.31
CA ARG A 38 0.64 -13.93 4.10
C ARG A 38 2.16 -14.07 4.26
N PRO A 39 2.66 -14.95 5.16
CA PRO A 39 4.10 -15.09 5.39
C PRO A 39 4.93 -15.34 4.13
N ASN A 40 4.46 -16.16 3.19
CA ASN A 40 5.20 -16.40 1.93
C ASN A 40 5.29 -15.13 1.06
N GLY A 41 4.19 -14.37 0.94
CA GLY A 41 4.18 -13.12 0.19
C GLY A 41 5.03 -12.04 0.87
N TYR A 42 4.91 -11.93 2.19
CA TYR A 42 5.68 -10.96 2.96
C TYR A 42 7.18 -11.25 2.93
N ALA A 43 7.59 -12.52 2.96
CA ALA A 43 8.99 -12.90 2.83
C ALA A 43 9.61 -12.52 1.47
N ILE A 44 8.82 -12.51 0.39
CA ILE A 44 9.27 -12.00 -0.92
C ILE A 44 9.48 -10.48 -0.83
N TRP A 45 8.51 -9.77 -0.25
CA TRP A 45 8.60 -8.32 -0.05
C TRP A 45 9.83 -7.93 0.79
N GLU A 46 10.07 -8.60 1.93
CA GLU A 46 11.24 -8.35 2.78
C GLU A 46 12.56 -8.51 2.03
N LYS A 47 12.66 -9.55 1.17
CA LYS A 47 13.86 -9.76 0.34
C LYS A 47 14.06 -8.66 -0.70
N MET A 48 12.98 -8.22 -1.34
CA MET A 48 13.03 -7.11 -2.30
C MET A 48 13.43 -5.81 -1.61
N GLN A 49 12.78 -5.48 -0.49
CA GLN A 49 13.07 -4.29 0.31
C GLN A 49 14.54 -4.29 0.76
N ALA A 50 15.05 -5.39 1.32
CA ALA A 50 16.43 -5.48 1.78
C ALA A 50 17.45 -5.32 0.64
N ALA A 51 17.16 -5.87 -0.54
CA ALA A 51 18.03 -5.72 -1.70
C ALA A 51 18.11 -4.26 -2.17
N LEU A 52 16.95 -3.60 -2.30
CA LEU A 52 16.87 -2.20 -2.72
C LEU A 52 17.47 -1.24 -1.69
N ASP A 53 17.16 -1.45 -0.41
CA ASP A 53 17.71 -0.68 0.71
C ASP A 53 19.24 -0.68 0.72
N ARG A 54 19.86 -1.85 0.47
CA ARG A 54 21.32 -1.96 0.34
C ARG A 54 21.84 -1.11 -0.82
N MET A 55 21.21 -1.19 -2.00
CA MET A 55 21.61 -0.43 -3.19
C MET A 55 21.49 1.09 -2.97
N PHE A 56 20.46 1.55 -2.26
CA PHE A 56 20.32 2.96 -1.91
C PHE A 56 21.40 3.43 -0.95
N LYS A 57 21.74 2.62 0.06
CA LYS A 57 22.81 2.93 1.03
C LYS A 57 24.19 2.94 0.39
N GLU A 58 24.45 2.09 -0.60
CA GLU A 58 25.70 2.09 -1.39
C GLU A 58 25.93 3.41 -2.14
N THR A 59 24.85 4.14 -2.46
CA THR A 59 24.90 5.45 -3.13
C THR A 59 24.81 6.63 -2.15
N GLY A 60 24.89 6.38 -0.85
CA GLY A 60 24.91 7.41 0.20
C GLY A 60 23.54 7.88 0.69
N HIS A 61 22.45 7.24 0.27
CA HIS A 61 21.11 7.58 0.74
C HIS A 61 20.89 7.10 2.19
N VAL A 62 20.05 7.84 2.92
CA VAL A 62 19.69 7.53 4.30
C VAL A 62 18.18 7.42 4.40
N ASN A 63 17.71 6.35 5.06
CA ASN A 63 16.29 6.17 5.29
C ASN A 63 15.76 7.20 6.29
N ALA A 64 14.58 7.75 6.00
CA ALA A 64 13.78 8.53 6.92
C ALA A 64 12.36 7.97 6.94
N TYR A 65 11.64 8.22 8.03
CA TYR A 65 10.23 7.86 8.14
C TYR A 65 9.43 9.08 8.58
N PHE A 66 8.58 9.55 7.68
CA PHE A 66 7.67 10.65 7.91
C PHE A 66 6.33 10.12 8.45
N PRO A 67 5.57 10.94 9.20
CA PRO A 67 4.25 10.55 9.70
C PRO A 67 3.31 10.07 8.58
N LEU A 68 2.49 9.06 8.90
CA LEU A 68 1.47 8.54 7.97
C LEU A 68 0.39 9.59 7.65
N PHE A 69 0.05 10.40 8.65
CA PHE A 69 -1.01 11.39 8.58
C PHE A 69 -0.45 12.77 8.27
N ILE A 70 -1.04 13.45 7.29
CA ILE A 70 -0.68 14.81 6.88
C ILE A 70 -1.84 15.76 7.21
N PRO A 71 -1.60 16.90 7.89
CA PRO A 71 -2.63 17.89 8.14
C PRO A 71 -3.18 18.52 6.85
N GLU A 72 -4.48 18.84 6.82
CA GLU A 72 -5.14 19.50 5.68
C GLU A 72 -4.41 20.79 5.27
N SER A 73 -3.88 21.57 6.23
CA SER A 73 -3.11 22.79 5.97
C SER A 73 -1.77 22.56 5.27
N PHE A 74 -1.19 21.36 5.35
CA PHE A 74 0.05 21.00 4.68
C PHE A 74 -0.23 20.52 3.27
N ILE A 75 -1.27 19.69 3.13
CA ILE A 75 -1.78 19.29 1.82
C ILE A 75 -2.10 20.53 1.00
N ALA A 76 -2.91 21.46 1.50
CA ALA A 76 -3.32 22.67 0.75
C ALA A 76 -2.16 23.54 0.21
N LYS A 77 -0.94 23.43 0.76
CA LYS A 77 0.24 24.16 0.26
C LYS A 77 0.82 23.55 -1.01
N GLU A 78 0.51 22.29 -1.31
CA GLU A 78 0.95 21.57 -2.51
C GLU A 78 -0.15 21.50 -3.57
N ALA A 79 -0.99 22.53 -3.66
CA ALA A 79 -2.20 22.56 -4.47
C ALA A 79 -1.99 22.13 -5.94
N GLU A 80 -0.82 22.39 -6.51
CA GLU A 80 -0.45 22.00 -7.87
C GLU A 80 -0.22 20.47 -8.02
N HIS A 81 0.22 19.78 -6.97
CA HIS A 81 0.36 18.33 -6.94
C HIS A 81 -0.96 17.64 -6.54
N ILE A 82 -1.81 18.31 -5.75
CA ILE A 82 -3.07 17.78 -5.22
C ILE A 82 -4.14 17.53 -6.28
N GLU A 83 -4.18 18.29 -7.38
CA GLU A 83 -5.26 18.15 -8.38
C GLU A 83 -5.38 16.70 -8.91
N GLY A 84 -4.31 15.91 -8.86
CA GLY A 84 -4.33 14.47 -9.18
C GLY A 84 -4.67 13.53 -8.01
N PHE A 85 -4.49 13.93 -6.75
CA PHE A 85 -4.59 13.05 -5.58
C PHE A 85 -5.80 13.32 -4.68
N ALA A 86 -6.37 14.53 -4.71
CA ALA A 86 -7.50 14.94 -3.86
C ALA A 86 -8.69 13.96 -3.82
N PRO A 87 -9.18 13.40 -4.95
CA PRO A 87 -10.35 12.54 -4.91
C PRO A 87 -10.09 11.15 -4.32
N GLU A 88 -8.82 10.73 -4.15
CA GLU A 88 -8.48 9.36 -3.73
C GLU A 88 -7.97 9.25 -2.29
N CYS A 89 -7.76 10.37 -1.59
CA CYS A 89 -7.18 10.34 -0.25
C CYS A 89 -8.19 9.96 0.83
N ALA A 90 -7.83 8.98 1.67
CA ALA A 90 -8.57 8.69 2.90
C ALA A 90 -8.36 9.81 3.93
N VAL A 91 -9.45 10.31 4.51
CA VAL A 91 -9.44 11.41 5.47
C VAL A 91 -9.95 10.95 6.82
N VAL A 92 -9.18 11.23 7.87
CA VAL A 92 -9.55 11.06 9.27
C VAL A 92 -10.12 12.38 9.77
N THR A 93 -11.40 12.35 10.14
CA THR A 93 -12.14 13.52 10.65
C THR A 93 -12.45 13.42 12.14
N HIS A 94 -12.35 12.22 12.74
CA HIS A 94 -12.66 11.97 14.14
C HIS A 94 -11.55 11.18 14.82
N GLY A 95 -11.25 11.53 16.08
CA GLY A 95 -10.30 10.82 16.93
C GLY A 95 -10.89 10.61 18.31
N GLY A 96 -10.95 9.36 18.78
CA GLY A 96 -11.53 9.05 20.09
C GLY A 96 -13.03 9.35 20.23
N GLY A 97 -13.75 9.53 19.12
CA GLY A 97 -15.18 9.86 19.08
C GLY A 97 -15.49 11.35 18.90
N GLU A 98 -14.49 12.23 19.00
CA GLU A 98 -14.65 13.67 18.83
C GLU A 98 -14.17 14.11 17.45
N GLU A 99 -14.79 15.16 16.90
CA GLU A 99 -14.34 15.79 15.66
C GLU A 99 -12.97 16.45 15.87
N LEU A 100 -12.05 16.22 14.93
CA LEU A 100 -10.72 16.80 14.99
C LEU A 100 -10.77 18.29 14.63
N ALA A 101 -9.97 19.10 15.33
CA ALA A 101 -9.83 20.53 15.02
C ALA A 101 -9.28 20.78 13.61
N GLU A 102 -8.54 19.83 13.06
CA GLU A 102 -8.04 19.82 11.69
C GLU A 102 -8.11 18.39 11.14
N LYS A 103 -8.54 18.23 9.89
CA LYS A 103 -8.57 16.91 9.24
C LYS A 103 -7.17 16.39 8.98
N LEU A 104 -7.01 15.09 9.08
CA LEU A 104 -5.76 14.39 8.81
C LEU A 104 -5.93 13.45 7.63
N TYR A 105 -5.06 13.55 6.65
CA TYR A 105 -5.11 12.73 5.45
C TYR A 105 -4.11 11.58 5.55
N VAL A 106 -4.50 10.38 5.15
CA VAL A 106 -3.55 9.29 4.93
C VAL A 106 -2.75 9.64 3.68
N ARG A 107 -1.43 9.74 3.82
CA ARG A 107 -0.56 10.19 2.73
C ARG A 107 -0.67 9.29 1.47
N PRO A 108 -0.96 9.84 0.27
CA PRO A 108 -0.90 9.08 -0.99
C PRO A 108 0.54 9.03 -1.55
N THR A 109 1.31 10.09 -1.30
CA THR A 109 2.74 10.26 -1.61
C THR A 109 3.40 11.00 -0.43
N SER A 110 4.72 11.20 -0.45
CA SER A 110 5.48 11.95 0.58
C SER A 110 6.39 13.01 -0.02
N GLU A 111 6.06 13.46 -1.23
CA GLU A 111 6.53 14.74 -1.80
C GLU A 111 6.09 15.88 -0.89
#